data_AF-A0A920RVZ7-F1
#
_entry.id   AF-A0A920RVZ7-F1
#
_cell.length_a   1.000
_cell.length_b   1.000
_cell.length_c   1.000
_cell.angle_alpha   90.00
_cell.angle_beta   90.00
_cell.angle_gamma   90.00
#
_symmetry.space_group_name_H-M   'P 1'
#
loop_
_entity.id
_entity.type
_entity.pdbx_description
1 polymer ?
#
loop_
_entity_poly.entity_id
_entity_poly.type
_entity_poly.pdbx_seq_one_letter_code
_entity_poly.pdbx_strand_id
1 'polypeptide(L)' 'MTHDILIKGGQVVDGTGSEAKYADVAIKDGIIAKIWGKIDGQAEHEIDAEGRQSPLGS' A
#
# COMPACT_ATOMS: atom_id res chain seq x y z
N MET A 1 3.20 -7.04 -16.95
CA MET A 1 2.97 -6.26 -15.72
C MET A 1 3.97 -6.71 -14.67
N THR A 2 4.47 -5.80 -13.85
CA THR A 2 5.56 -6.09 -12.89
C THR A 2 5.02 -6.65 -11.57
N HIS A 3 3.78 -6.34 -11.23
CA HIS A 3 3.09 -6.75 -10.02
C HIS A 3 1.69 -7.26 -10.36
N ASP A 4 1.10 -8.04 -9.45
CA ASP A 4 -0.26 -8.54 -9.61
C ASP A 4 -1.25 -7.54 -9.01
N ILE A 5 -0.93 -7.01 -7.82
CA ILE A 5 -1.72 -5.96 -7.16
C ILE A 5 -0.78 -4.81 -6.78
N LEU A 6 -1.23 -3.58 -7.01
CA LEU A 6 -0.60 -2.37 -6.52
C LEU A 6 -1.62 -1.53 -5.75
N ILE A 7 -1.41 -1.40 -4.44
CA ILE A 7 -2.19 -0.53 -3.56
C ILE A 7 -1.46 0.80 -3.46
N LYS A 8 -2.13 1.91 -3.72
CA LYS A 8 -1.50 3.23 -3.89
C LYS A 8 -1.94 4.21 -2.81
N GLY A 9 -1.01 5.03 -2.31
CA GLY A 9 -1.29 6.18 -1.44
C GLY A 9 -1.93 5.83 -0.09
N GLY A 10 -1.86 4.56 0.33
CA GLY A 10 -2.45 4.11 1.59
C GLY A 10 -1.53 4.35 2.78
N GLN A 11 -2.09 4.40 3.98
CA GLN A 11 -1.30 4.26 5.20
C GLN A 11 -1.07 2.79 5.54
N VAL A 12 0.20 2.43 5.75
CA VAL A 12 0.65 1.08 6.09
C VAL A 12 0.90 0.99 7.59
N VAL A 13 0.22 0.03 8.22
CA VAL A 13 0.44 -0.38 9.62
C VAL A 13 1.14 -1.74 9.58
N ASP A 14 2.39 -1.81 10.06
CA ASP A 14 3.25 -3.00 9.92
C ASP A 14 3.20 -3.97 11.12
N GLY A 15 2.38 -3.65 12.14
CA GLY A 15 2.21 -4.48 13.34
C GLY A 15 3.34 -4.36 14.37
N THR A 16 4.35 -3.50 14.16
CA THR A 16 5.45 -3.28 15.13
C THR A 16 5.06 -2.38 16.30
N GLY A 17 3.90 -1.71 16.21
CA GLY A 17 3.50 -0.64 17.12
C GLY A 17 4.02 0.75 16.74
N SER A 18 4.79 0.85 15.65
CA SER A 18 5.18 2.14 15.06
C SER A 18 3.99 2.87 14.46
N GLU A 19 4.10 4.19 14.33
CA GLU A 19 3.11 4.99 13.61
C GLU A 19 2.97 4.53 12.15
N ALA A 20 1.73 4.63 11.65
CA ALA A 20 1.41 4.30 10.28
C ALA A 20 2.12 5.24 9.29
N LYS A 21 2.52 4.73 8.13
CA LYS A 21 3.25 5.49 7.11
C LYS A 21 2.56 5.44 5.77
N TYR A 22 2.48 6.57 5.08
CA TYR A 22 2.00 6.59 3.70
C TYR A 22 2.99 5.87 2.77
N ALA A 23 2.49 4.88 2.04
CA ALA A 23 3.25 4.15 1.04
C ALA A 23 2.34 3.42 0.06
N ASP A 24 2.89 3.13 -1.11
CA ASP A 24 2.38 2.13 -2.02
C ASP A 24 2.86 0.74 -1.58
N VAL A 25 2.01 -0.27 -1.79
CA VAL A 25 2.30 -1.69 -1.51
C VAL A 25 2.09 -2.50 -2.79
N ALA A 26 3.15 -3.13 -3.27
CA ALA A 26 3.09 -4.02 -4.42
C ALA A 26 3.11 -5.49 -3.98
N ILE A 27 2.20 -6.27 -4.56
CA ILE A 27 2.05 -7.71 -4.33
C ILE A 27 2.40 -8.43 -5.61
N LYS A 28 3.22 -9.49 -5.49
CA LYS A 28 3.56 -10.39 -6.57
C LYS A 28 3.52 -11.82 -6.06
N ASP A 29 2.88 -12.72 -6.79
CA ASP A 29 2.73 -14.14 -6.45
C ASP A 29 2.24 -14.36 -5.00
N GLY A 30 1.29 -13.51 -4.57
CA GLY A 30 0.67 -13.57 -3.23
C GLY A 30 1.54 -13.04 -2.09
N ILE A 31 2.75 -12.52 -2.35
CA ILE A 31 3.64 -11.95 -1.33
C ILE A 31 3.82 -10.45 -1.50
N ILE A 32 4.08 -9.74 -0.39
CA ILE A 32 4.47 -8.33 -0.44
C ILE A 32 5.87 -8.26 -1.06
N ALA A 33 5.94 -7.77 -2.30
CA ALA A 33 7.17 -7.66 -3.05
C ALA A 33 7.89 -6.33 -2.79
N LYS A 34 7.13 -5.26 -2.51
CA LYS A 34 7.69 -3.92 -2.27
C LYS A 34 6.75 -3.05 -1.44
N ILE A 35 7.34 -2.22 -0.58
CA ILE A 35 6.69 -1.10 0.09
C ILE A 35 7.56 0.14 -0.15
N TRP A 36 7.01 1.20 -0.72
CA TRP A 36 7.74 2.46 -0.96
C TRP A 36 6.79 3.64 -1.06
N GLY A 37 7.26 4.86 -0.82
CA GLY A 37 6.39 6.06 -0.86
C GLY A 37 5.56 6.15 -2.15
N LYS A 38 6.19 5.95 -3.31
CA LYS A 38 5.52 5.78 -4.60
C LYS A 38 6.18 4.64 -5.38
N ILE A 39 5.41 3.75 -5.96
CA ILE A 39 5.90 2.69 -6.86
C ILE A 39 5.47 3.02 -8.28
N ASP A 40 6.46 3.28 -9.15
CA ASP A 40 6.22 3.43 -10.58
C ASP A 40 6.07 2.03 -11.23
N GLY A 41 5.11 1.89 -12.13
CA GLY A 41 4.81 0.63 -12.82
C GLY A 41 3.31 0.38 -12.94
N GLN A 42 2.96 -0.74 -13.56
CA GLN A 42 1.58 -1.19 -13.72
C GLN A 42 1.40 -2.57 -13.06
N ALA A 43 0.22 -2.76 -12.48
CA ALA A 43 -0.24 -4.04 -11.91
C ALA A 43 -1.54 -4.49 -12.58
N GLU A 44 -1.86 -5.78 -12.47
CA GLU A 44 -3.15 -6.31 -12.96
C GLU A 44 -4.33 -5.64 -12.28
N HIS A 45 -4.15 -5.37 -10.99
CA HIS A 45 -5.11 -4.64 -10.19
C HIS A 45 -4.43 -3.46 -9.51
N GLU A 46 -4.91 -2.26 -9.79
CA GLU A 46 -4.54 -1.05 -9.06
C GLU A 46 -5.67 -0.64 -8.12
N ILE A 47 -5.33 -0.40 -6.85
CA ILE A 47 -6.27 0.02 -5.80
C ILE A 47 -5.79 1.38 -5.28
N ASP A 48 -6.60 2.41 -5.46
CA ASP A 48 -6.36 3.72 -4.84
C ASP A 48 -6.84 3.72 -3.38
N ALA A 49 -5.91 3.76 -2.43
CA ALA A 49 -6.16 3.72 -1.00
C ALA A 49 -6.04 5.10 -0.31
N GLU A 50 -5.90 6.18 -1.08
CA GLU A 50 -5.83 7.52 -0.52
C GLU A 50 -7.09 7.85 0.29
N GLY A 51 -6.92 8.46 1.47
CA GLY A 51 -8.02 8.90 2.33
C GLY A 51 -8.86 7.80 2.98
N ARG A 52 -8.54 6.50 2.83
CA ARG A 52 -9.36 5.39 3.37
C ARG A 52 -9.17 5.07 4.85
N GLN A 53 -8.52 5.94 5.61
CA GLN A 53 -8.53 5.80 7.06
C GLN A 53 -9.75 6.47 7.67
N SER A 54 -10.47 5.73 8.51
CA SER A 54 -11.32 6.35 9.51
C SER A 54 -10.45 7.23 10.41
N PRO A 55 -10.83 8.49 10.68
CA PRO A 55 -10.15 9.28 11.69
C PRO A 55 -10.37 8.57 13.02
N LEU A 56 -9.35 7.88 13.53
CA LEU A 56 -9.35 7.44 14.91
C LEU A 56 -9.26 8.71 15.78
N GLY A 57 -10.42 9.18 16.26
CA GLY A 57 -10.53 10.22 17.29
C GLY A 57 -11.57 11.30 17.03
N SER A 58 -12.84 11.00 17.32
CA SER A 58 -13.73 11.92 18.05
C SER A 58 -14.13 11.22 19.35
#